data_AF-A0A2S4UR54-F1
#
_entry.id   AF-A0A2S4UR54-F1
#
_cell.length_a   1.000
_cell.length_b   1.000
_cell.length_c   1.000
_cell.angle_alpha   90.00
_cell.angle_beta   90.00
_cell.angle_gamma   90.00
#
_symmetry.space_group_name_H-M   'P 1'
#
loop_
_entity.id
_entity.type
_entity.pdbx_description
1 polymer ?
#
loop_
_entity_poly.entity_id
_entity_poly.type
_entity_poly.pdbx_seq_one_letter_code
_entity_poly.pdbx_strand_id
1 'polypeptide(L)'
;MSNCRISNVDNLRIQKSKDASDSIGKDREELMEQVADQFERGLEILGVTALEDKLQVGVPEAIEKLHKTGIKLWISSGDKLQTAIEIGYSFSLLKNTMEIMILSSYTEAGTRYQIEQGLEKLLSTASGLATSTPPSNGSEIPDRNNNDPIDNKSSSTGRRKSQAVFPATQPKDGYAVIIDGDTLRYALDGSLKAVKPSVSPAQKASTVKLVGEGRNAMTLAICDGANDATMIQEAHIGVGIAGLEGAQALTSANYTLGQFRFLTKL
;
A
#
# COMPACT_ATOMS: atom_id res chain seq x y z
N MET A 1 36.11 -31.12 1.65
CA MET A 1 36.03 -30.11 2.73
C MET A 1 36.93 -28.95 2.33
N SER A 2 36.39 -28.00 1.59
CA SER A 2 37.15 -26.88 1.03
C SER A 2 37.27 -25.81 2.11
N ASN A 3 38.50 -25.55 2.56
CA ASN A 3 38.82 -24.56 3.59
C ASN A 3 38.30 -23.17 3.18
N CYS A 4 37.29 -22.68 3.89
CA CYS A 4 36.86 -21.29 3.84
C CYS A 4 37.97 -20.43 4.48
N ARG A 5 38.97 -20.04 3.69
CA ARG A 5 39.99 -19.05 4.10
C ARG A 5 39.35 -17.68 3.96
N ILE A 6 38.84 -17.15 5.08
CA ILE A 6 38.44 -15.74 5.21
C ILE A 6 39.63 -14.88 4.76
N SER A 7 39.43 -14.04 3.76
CA SER A 7 40.52 -13.22 3.21
C SER A 7 40.96 -12.15 4.23
N ASN A 8 42.16 -11.60 4.08
CA ASN A 8 42.62 -10.49 4.95
C ASN A 8 41.68 -9.26 4.86
N VAL A 9 40.99 -9.09 3.74
CA VAL A 9 39.99 -8.03 3.54
C VAL A 9 38.72 -8.31 4.36
N ASP A 10 38.29 -9.56 4.43
CA ASP A 10 37.12 -9.96 5.21
C ASP A 10 37.38 -9.84 6.72
N ASN A 11 38.60 -10.14 7.19
CA ASN A 11 39.00 -9.89 8.57
C ASN A 11 38.96 -8.39 8.93
N LEU A 12 39.39 -7.53 8.01
CA LEU A 12 39.34 -6.07 8.21
C LEU A 12 37.90 -5.55 8.27
N ARG A 13 37.00 -6.12 7.46
CA ARG A 13 35.56 -5.79 7.48
C ARG A 13 34.88 -6.29 8.76
N ILE A 14 35.23 -7.49 9.24
CA ILE A 14 34.74 -8.03 10.52
C ILE A 14 35.21 -7.15 11.69
N GLN A 15 36.45 -6.66 11.65
CA GLN A 15 36.96 -5.75 12.68
C GLN A 15 36.20 -4.42 12.68
N LYS A 16 35.97 -3.81 11.51
CA LYS A 16 35.13 -2.60 11.39
C LYS A 16 33.71 -2.81 11.91
N SER A 17 33.13 -4.01 11.71
CA SER A 17 31.82 -4.35 12.27
C SER A 17 31.83 -4.41 13.80
N LYS A 18 32.91 -4.88 14.43
CA LYS A 18 33.05 -4.87 15.89
C LYS A 18 33.19 -3.44 16.41
N ASP A 19 34.05 -2.64 15.79
CA ASP A 19 34.29 -1.25 16.19
C ASP A 19 33.01 -0.39 16.08
N ALA A 20 32.21 -0.64 15.03
CA ALA A 20 30.91 0.01 14.86
C ALA A 20 29.86 -0.49 15.89
N SER A 21 29.91 -1.76 16.30
CA SER A 21 29.00 -2.31 17.33
C SER A 21 29.30 -1.78 18.73
N ASP A 22 30.57 -1.49 19.02
CA ASP A 22 31.02 -0.98 20.32
C ASP A 22 30.77 0.53 20.49
N SER A 23 30.36 1.23 19.43
CA SER A 23 29.98 2.63 19.49
C SER A 23 28.63 2.83 20.21
N ILE A 24 28.52 3.89 21.02
CA ILE A 24 27.34 4.16 21.87
C ILE A 24 26.54 5.32 21.29
N GLY A 25 25.24 5.11 21.05
CA GLY A 25 24.28 6.16 20.67
C GLY A 25 23.77 6.05 19.23
N LYS A 26 23.32 7.18 18.66
CA LYS A 26 22.76 7.27 17.30
C LYS A 26 23.77 6.90 16.21
N ASP A 27 25.05 7.16 16.44
CA ASP A 27 26.12 6.88 15.47
C ASP A 27 26.29 5.37 15.22
N ARG A 28 25.88 4.52 16.18
CA ARG A 28 25.95 3.06 16.06
C ARG A 28 25.09 2.53 14.92
N GLU A 29 23.89 3.07 14.76
CA GLU A 29 22.94 2.59 13.75
C GLU A 29 23.43 2.95 12.34
N GLU A 30 23.91 4.18 12.16
CA GLU A 30 24.47 4.66 10.89
C GLU A 30 25.78 3.93 10.53
N LEU A 31 26.67 3.70 11.50
CA LEU A 31 27.90 2.95 11.28
C LEU A 31 27.62 1.48 10.94
N MET A 32 26.63 0.87 11.57
CA MET A 32 26.20 -0.49 11.25
C MET A 32 25.60 -0.61 9.85
N GLU A 33 24.80 0.36 9.43
CA GLU A 33 24.24 0.42 8.08
C GLU A 33 25.35 0.57 7.03
N GLN A 34 26.32 1.47 7.25
CA GLN A 34 27.47 1.64 6.34
C GLN A 34 28.35 0.38 6.23
N VAL A 35 28.51 -0.37 7.33
CA VAL A 35 29.25 -1.63 7.31
C VAL A 35 28.47 -2.70 6.55
N ALA A 36 27.17 -2.84 6.80
CA ALA A 36 26.29 -3.78 6.08
C ALA A 36 26.33 -3.52 4.56
N ASP A 37 26.22 -2.25 4.14
CA ASP A 37 26.33 -1.81 2.75
C ASP A 37 27.64 -2.24 2.07
N GLN A 38 28.75 -2.30 2.83
CA GLN A 38 30.03 -2.76 2.30
C GLN A 38 30.09 -4.28 2.16
N PHE A 39 29.37 -5.02 3.00
CA PHE A 39 29.26 -6.48 2.92
C PHE A 39 28.28 -6.94 1.83
N GLU A 40 27.25 -6.15 1.51
CA GLU A 40 26.22 -6.49 0.52
C GLU A 40 26.65 -6.23 -0.94
N ARG A 41 27.81 -5.60 -1.17
CA ARG A 41 28.34 -5.32 -2.51
C ARG A 41 29.12 -6.51 -3.08
N GLY A 42 28.84 -6.83 -4.34
CA GLY A 42 29.57 -7.86 -5.09
C GLY A 42 29.16 -9.29 -4.74
N LEU A 43 27.95 -9.47 -4.19
CA LEU A 43 27.36 -10.79 -3.96
C LEU A 43 26.94 -11.44 -5.27
N GLU A 44 27.11 -12.76 -5.37
CA GLU A 44 26.59 -13.58 -6.46
C GLU A 44 25.22 -14.16 -6.06
N ILE A 45 24.21 -13.99 -6.92
CA ILE A 45 22.88 -14.54 -6.68
C ILE A 45 22.93 -16.05 -6.94
N LEU A 46 22.89 -16.85 -5.87
CA LEU A 46 22.91 -18.31 -5.94
C LEU A 46 21.52 -18.92 -6.20
N GLY A 47 20.46 -18.18 -5.90
CA GLY A 47 19.09 -18.65 -6.08
C GLY A 47 18.06 -17.65 -5.54
N VAL A 48 16.79 -17.88 -5.90
CA VAL A 48 15.64 -17.10 -5.43
C VAL A 48 14.68 -18.07 -4.77
N THR A 49 14.18 -17.72 -3.60
CA THR A 49 13.05 -18.42 -2.97
C THR A 49 11.78 -17.59 -3.17
N ALA A 50 10.66 -18.25 -3.41
CA ALA A 50 9.35 -17.62 -3.49
C ALA A 50 8.43 -18.30 -2.46
N LEU A 51 7.80 -17.50 -1.62
CA LEU A 51 6.80 -17.95 -0.66
C LEU A 51 5.43 -17.52 -1.18
N GLU A 52 4.52 -18.48 -1.34
CA GLU A 52 3.14 -18.20 -1.70
C GLU A 52 2.31 -18.07 -0.42
N ASP A 53 1.69 -16.91 -0.22
CA ASP A 53 0.70 -16.73 0.83
C ASP A 53 -0.56 -17.49 0.47
N LYS A 54 -0.78 -18.61 1.18
CA LYS A 54 -1.92 -19.49 0.93
C LYS A 54 -3.22 -18.79 1.28
N LEU A 55 -4.01 -18.52 0.25
CA LEU A 55 -5.38 -18.05 0.41
C LEU A 55 -6.28 -19.15 0.98
N GLN A 56 -7.37 -18.74 1.64
CA GLN A 56 -8.44 -19.66 1.97
C GLN A 56 -9.01 -20.27 0.68
N VAL A 57 -9.30 -21.57 0.73
CA VAL A 57 -9.83 -22.30 -0.43
C VAL A 57 -11.20 -21.71 -0.84
N GLY A 58 -11.38 -21.46 -2.14
CA GLY A 58 -12.65 -20.98 -2.68
C GLY A 58 -12.84 -19.46 -2.67
N VAL A 59 -11.83 -18.68 -2.25
CA VAL A 59 -11.92 -17.21 -2.21
C VAL A 59 -12.01 -16.60 -3.61
N PRO A 60 -11.13 -16.93 -4.57
CA PRO A 60 -11.20 -16.33 -5.92
C PRO A 60 -12.56 -16.57 -6.59
N GLU A 61 -13.11 -17.79 -6.48
CA GLU A 61 -14.40 -18.15 -7.05
C GLU A 61 -15.57 -17.43 -6.35
N ALA A 62 -15.45 -17.21 -5.04
CA ALA A 62 -16.43 -16.46 -4.28
C ALA A 62 -16.43 -14.98 -4.69
N ILE A 63 -15.26 -14.36 -4.79
CA ILE A 63 -15.09 -12.97 -5.23
C ILE A 63 -15.63 -12.79 -6.66
N GLU A 64 -15.34 -13.72 -7.57
CA GLU A 64 -15.84 -13.65 -8.94
C GLU A 64 -17.37 -13.68 -9.00
N LYS A 65 -18.02 -14.51 -8.16
CA LYS A 65 -19.48 -14.54 -8.05
C LYS A 65 -20.05 -13.22 -7.53
N LEU A 66 -19.46 -12.64 -6.49
CA LEU A 66 -19.87 -11.33 -5.95
C LEU A 66 -19.71 -10.23 -7.01
N HIS A 67 -18.63 -10.28 -7.78
CA HIS A 67 -18.42 -9.33 -8.86
C HIS A 67 -19.47 -9.49 -9.98
N LYS A 68 -19.85 -10.73 -10.33
CA LYS A 68 -20.91 -11.01 -11.32
C LYS A 68 -22.29 -10.53 -10.88
N THR A 69 -22.56 -10.44 -9.57
CA THR A 69 -23.82 -9.87 -9.04
C THR A 69 -23.79 -8.34 -8.94
N GLY A 70 -22.68 -7.70 -9.32
CA GLY A 70 -22.52 -6.24 -9.30
C GLY A 70 -22.02 -5.67 -7.97
N ILE A 71 -21.65 -6.52 -7.01
CA ILE A 71 -21.08 -6.07 -5.73
C ILE A 71 -19.66 -5.57 -5.97
N LYS A 72 -19.39 -4.33 -5.58
CA LYS A 72 -18.05 -3.72 -5.65
C LYS A 72 -17.27 -4.09 -4.40
N LEU A 73 -16.09 -4.67 -4.60
CA LEU A 73 -15.23 -5.13 -3.50
C LEU A 73 -14.04 -4.20 -3.35
N TRP A 74 -13.77 -3.79 -2.11
CA TRP A 74 -12.66 -2.94 -1.73
C TRP A 74 -11.82 -3.72 -0.72
N ILE A 75 -10.50 -3.72 -0.89
CA ILE A 75 -9.56 -4.34 0.07
C ILE A 75 -8.89 -3.23 0.86
N SER A 76 -8.92 -3.35 2.19
CA SER A 76 -8.19 -2.47 3.09
C SER A 76 -7.21 -3.28 3.93
N SER A 77 -5.95 -3.29 3.50
CA SER A 77 -4.87 -4.00 4.19
C SER A 77 -4.00 -3.05 5.01
N GLY A 78 -3.51 -3.55 6.15
CA GLY A 78 -2.49 -2.89 6.97
C GLY A 78 -1.06 -3.24 6.54
N ASP A 79 -0.88 -4.13 5.55
CA ASP A 79 0.41 -4.58 5.06
C ASP A 79 1.06 -3.58 4.10
N LYS A 80 2.25 -3.93 3.62
CA LYS A 80 2.97 -3.16 2.60
C LYS A 80 2.20 -3.19 1.28
N LEU A 81 2.33 -2.10 0.52
CA LEU A 81 1.73 -1.92 -0.80
C LEU A 81 1.94 -3.13 -1.72
N GLN A 82 3.17 -3.64 -1.78
CA GLN A 82 3.54 -4.77 -2.64
C GLN A 82 2.75 -6.04 -2.30
N THR A 83 2.62 -6.35 -1.01
CA THR A 83 1.85 -7.51 -0.53
C THR A 83 0.36 -7.35 -0.88
N ALA A 84 -0.19 -6.15 -0.76
CA ALA A 84 -1.58 -5.90 -1.16
C ALA A 84 -1.81 -6.10 -2.67
N ILE A 85 -0.85 -5.72 -3.51
CA ILE A 85 -0.90 -5.95 -4.96
C ILE A 85 -0.87 -7.45 -5.27
N GLU A 86 0.05 -8.19 -4.65
CA GLU A 86 0.18 -9.64 -4.83
C GLU A 86 -1.09 -10.36 -4.40
N ILE A 87 -1.64 -10.01 -3.24
CA ILE A 87 -2.94 -10.50 -2.77
C ILE A 87 -4.06 -10.16 -3.77
N GLY A 88 -4.06 -8.95 -4.34
CA GLY A 88 -5.03 -8.53 -5.35
C GLY A 88 -4.99 -9.39 -6.62
N TYR A 89 -3.80 -9.79 -7.07
CA TYR A 89 -3.64 -10.74 -8.17
C TYR A 89 -4.09 -12.15 -7.79
N SER A 90 -3.73 -12.62 -6.59
CA SER A 90 -4.13 -13.95 -6.09
C SER A 90 -5.64 -14.08 -5.93
N PHE A 91 -6.34 -13.00 -5.58
CA PHE A 91 -7.80 -12.95 -5.53
C PHE A 91 -8.49 -12.77 -6.89
N SER A 92 -7.73 -12.68 -7.99
CA SER A 92 -8.24 -12.36 -9.33
C SER A 92 -9.02 -11.04 -9.39
N LEU A 93 -8.76 -10.12 -8.46
CA LEU A 93 -9.30 -8.76 -8.47
C LEU A 93 -8.50 -7.89 -9.43
N LEU A 94 -7.18 -8.07 -9.43
CA LEU A 94 -6.28 -7.46 -10.38
C LEU A 94 -6.07 -8.45 -11.54
N LYS A 95 -6.32 -7.98 -12.76
CA LYS A 95 -6.00 -8.70 -13.99
C LYS A 95 -4.78 -8.07 -14.64
N ASN A 96 -3.99 -8.87 -15.36
CA ASN A 96 -2.82 -8.38 -16.11
C ASN A 96 -3.18 -7.35 -17.20
N THR A 97 -4.46 -7.26 -17.56
CA THR A 97 -5.06 -6.33 -18.51
C THR A 97 -5.53 -5.01 -17.90
N MET A 98 -5.52 -4.90 -16.57
CA MET A 98 -5.84 -3.68 -15.84
C MET A 98 -4.60 -2.81 -15.69
N GLU A 99 -4.79 -1.48 -15.72
CA GLU A 99 -3.75 -0.54 -15.32
C GLU A 99 -3.84 -0.27 -13.81
N ILE A 100 -2.71 -0.40 -13.12
CA ILE A 100 -2.60 0.00 -11.71
C ILE A 100 -2.26 1.48 -11.63
N MET A 101 -3.08 2.25 -10.91
CA MET A 101 -2.86 3.66 -10.59
C MET A 101 -2.54 3.77 -9.10
N ILE A 102 -1.32 4.20 -8.79
CA ILE A 102 -0.83 4.32 -7.41
C ILE A 102 -0.85 5.79 -7.00
N LEU A 103 -1.56 6.10 -5.92
CA LEU A 103 -1.64 7.42 -5.31
C LEU A 103 -0.78 7.41 -4.03
N SER A 104 0.36 8.09 -4.10
CA SER A 104 1.33 8.21 -3.01
C SER A 104 1.81 9.66 -2.87
N SER A 105 1.36 10.31 -1.81
CA SER A 105 1.70 11.68 -1.45
C SER A 105 1.86 11.82 0.06
N TYR A 106 2.80 12.69 0.45
CA TYR A 106 3.07 13.05 1.85
C TYR A 106 2.57 14.45 2.21
N THR A 107 1.85 15.11 1.29
CA THR A 107 1.30 16.45 1.49
C THR A 107 -0.18 16.47 1.11
N GLU A 108 -0.95 17.35 1.75
CA GLU A 108 -2.36 17.55 1.45
C GLU A 108 -2.55 18.03 0.01
N ALA A 109 -1.79 19.06 -0.41
CA ALA A 109 -1.84 19.59 -1.77
C ALA A 109 -1.47 18.54 -2.82
N GLY A 110 -0.42 17.74 -2.57
CA GLY A 110 -0.03 16.65 -3.47
C GLY A 110 -1.08 15.54 -3.54
N THR A 111 -1.71 15.21 -2.42
CA THR A 111 -2.78 14.21 -2.37
C THR A 111 -3.97 14.65 -3.20
N ARG A 112 -4.42 15.89 -3.00
CA ARG A 112 -5.54 16.47 -3.76
C ARG A 112 -5.24 16.49 -5.26
N TYR A 113 -4.06 16.95 -5.64
CA TYR A 113 -3.64 16.97 -7.05
C TYR A 113 -3.66 15.57 -7.68
N GLN A 114 -3.11 14.56 -6.98
CA GLN A 114 -3.10 13.19 -7.49
C GLN A 114 -4.50 12.58 -7.62
N ILE A 115 -5.40 12.89 -6.67
CA ILE A 115 -6.79 12.44 -6.74
C ILE A 115 -7.52 13.10 -7.92
N GLU A 116 -7.36 14.40 -8.12
CA GLU A 116 -7.97 15.15 -9.23
C GLU A 116 -7.49 14.60 -10.58
N GLN A 117 -6.19 14.39 -10.74
CA GLN A 117 -5.60 13.79 -11.95
C GLN A 117 -6.09 12.35 -12.18
N GLY A 118 -6.15 11.54 -11.13
CA GLY A 118 -6.64 10.17 -11.21
C GLY A 118 -8.12 10.12 -11.62
N LEU A 119 -8.94 11.03 -11.09
CA LEU A 119 -10.36 11.15 -11.42
C LEU A 119 -10.58 11.56 -12.88
N GLU A 120 -9.80 12.52 -13.38
CA GLU A 120 -9.85 12.93 -14.80
C GLU A 120 -9.53 11.75 -15.73
N LYS A 121 -8.54 10.93 -15.37
CA LYS A 121 -8.17 9.74 -16.14
C LYS A 121 -9.24 8.64 -16.11
N LEU A 122 -9.89 8.43 -14.96
CA LEU A 122 -11.00 7.49 -14.83
C LEU A 122 -12.22 7.94 -15.65
N LEU A 123 -12.55 9.24 -15.61
CA LEU A 123 -13.70 9.81 -16.32
C LEU A 123 -13.51 9.85 -17.83
N SER A 124 -12.30 10.19 -18.31
CA SER A 124 -11.98 10.16 -19.74
C SER A 124 -12.11 8.75 -20.34
N THR A 125 -11.82 7.72 -19.55
CA THR A 125 -12.02 6.32 -19.94
C THR A 125 -13.51 5.92 -19.92
N ALA A 126 -14.27 6.41 -18.94
CA ALA A 126 -15.70 6.11 -18.81
C ALA A 126 -16.58 6.81 -19.87
N SER A 127 -16.14 7.97 -20.39
CA SER A 127 -16.96 8.81 -21.29
C SER A 127 -16.70 8.57 -22.78
N GLY A 128 -15.72 7.75 -23.16
CA GLY A 128 -15.42 7.42 -24.57
C GLY A 128 -15.07 8.62 -25.46
N LEU A 129 -14.86 9.80 -24.88
CA LEU A 129 -14.58 11.02 -25.63
C LEU A 129 -13.06 11.16 -25.78
N ALA A 130 -12.56 10.73 -26.94
CA ALA A 130 -11.19 10.95 -27.35
C ALA A 130 -10.94 12.46 -27.53
N THR A 131 -10.37 13.12 -26.52
CA THR A 131 -9.60 14.34 -26.73
C THR A 131 -8.15 13.95 -26.98
N SER A 132 -7.76 14.02 -28.25
CA SER A 132 -6.39 13.93 -28.69
C SER A 132 -5.61 15.15 -28.20
N THR A 133 -5.03 15.04 -27.00
CA THR A 133 -3.89 15.88 -26.62
C THR A 133 -2.85 14.98 -25.95
N PRO A 134 -1.67 14.76 -26.55
CA PRO A 134 -0.66 13.92 -25.92
C PRO A 134 -0.14 14.62 -24.66
N PRO A 135 -0.02 13.94 -23.51
CA PRO A 135 0.75 14.48 -22.40
C PRO A 135 2.23 14.47 -22.81
N SER A 136 2.81 15.66 -22.87
CA SER A 136 4.24 15.84 -23.04
C SER A 136 4.98 15.10 -21.93
N ASN A 137 5.79 14.11 -22.33
CA ASN A 137 6.82 13.51 -21.50
C ASN A 137 7.65 14.61 -20.82
N GLY A 138 7.71 14.58 -19.48
CA GLY A 138 8.61 15.39 -18.67
C GLY A 138 8.25 16.86 -18.57
N SER A 139 7.29 17.22 -17.72
CA SER A 139 7.24 18.58 -17.16
C SER A 139 7.98 18.58 -15.83
N GLU A 140 9.25 18.99 -15.87
CA GLU A 140 9.91 19.60 -14.71
C GLU A 140 9.01 20.72 -14.17
N ILE A 141 8.77 20.72 -12.87
CA ILE A 141 8.01 21.75 -12.16
C ILE A 141 8.81 23.07 -12.28
N PRO A 142 8.24 24.18 -12.77
CA PRO A 142 8.87 25.48 -12.62
C PRO A 142 8.65 25.98 -11.20
N ASP A 143 9.68 25.82 -10.35
CA ASP A 143 9.79 26.54 -9.08
C ASP A 143 9.95 28.03 -9.39
N ARG A 144 8.87 28.80 -9.26
CA ARG A 144 8.93 30.27 -9.20
C ARG A 144 8.38 30.74 -7.86
N ASN A 145 9.30 31.02 -6.94
CA ASN A 145 9.39 32.35 -6.32
C ASN A 145 10.78 32.53 -5.71
N ASN A 146 11.64 33.25 -6.44
CA ASN A 146 12.84 33.89 -5.92
C ASN A 146 12.40 35.02 -5.00
N ASN A 147 12.78 34.94 -3.73
CA ASN A 147 13.33 36.04 -2.93
C ASN A 147 13.53 35.52 -1.51
N ASP A 148 14.71 34.97 -1.21
CA ASP A 148 15.36 35.06 0.10
C ASP A 148 16.86 34.67 -0.05
N PRO A 149 17.77 35.23 0.77
CA PRO A 149 19.21 35.19 0.51
C PRO A 149 19.82 33.81 0.79
N ILE A 150 20.83 33.49 -0.01
CA ILE A 150 21.60 32.24 0.00
C ILE A 150 22.40 32.11 1.32
N ASP A 151 21.95 31.23 2.22
CA ASP A 151 22.79 30.68 3.30
C ASP A 151 23.07 29.19 3.03
N ASN A 152 24.29 28.94 2.56
CA ASN A 152 24.84 27.61 2.28
C ASN A 152 25.21 26.89 3.59
N LYS A 153 24.32 26.07 4.16
CA LYS A 153 24.65 25.01 5.14
C LYS A 153 23.74 23.78 5.01
N SER A 154 24.34 22.70 4.48
CA SER A 154 24.13 21.27 4.80
C SER A 154 22.84 20.82 5.51
N SER A 155 22.06 19.94 4.87
CA SER A 155 21.64 18.66 5.46
C SER A 155 20.96 17.75 4.44
N SER A 156 21.58 16.62 4.18
CA SER A 156 21.03 15.48 3.44
C SER A 156 19.94 14.80 4.27
N THR A 157 18.74 15.38 4.31
CA THR A 157 17.54 14.64 4.72
C THR A 157 16.83 14.19 3.45
N GLY A 158 16.74 12.87 3.25
CA GLY A 158 16.09 12.23 2.11
C GLY A 158 14.62 12.65 2.01
N ARG A 159 14.37 13.72 1.25
CA ARG A 159 13.03 14.22 0.93
C ARG A 159 12.38 13.17 0.03
N ARG A 160 11.55 12.29 0.61
CA ARG A 160 10.74 11.32 -0.14
C ARG A 160 9.91 12.10 -1.16
N LYS A 161 10.23 11.97 -2.44
CA LYS A 161 9.52 12.64 -3.53
C LYS A 161 8.11 12.07 -3.60
N SER A 162 7.11 12.94 -3.69
CA SER A 162 5.74 12.56 -4.05
C SER A 162 5.75 12.07 -5.49
N GLN A 163 5.38 10.81 -5.72
CA GLN A 163 5.40 10.18 -7.03
C GLN A 163 4.04 9.53 -7.28
N ALA A 164 3.29 10.10 -8.22
CA ALA A 164 2.14 9.43 -8.80
C ALA A 164 2.62 8.64 -10.02
N VAL A 165 2.26 7.36 -10.10
CA VAL A 165 2.49 6.57 -11.30
C VAL A 165 1.17 6.50 -12.05
N PHE A 166 1.03 7.39 -13.03
CA PHE A 166 -0.09 7.41 -13.96
C PHE A 166 0.32 6.71 -15.25
N PRO A 167 -0.33 5.60 -15.59
CA PRO A 167 0.11 4.82 -16.74
C PRO A 167 -0.40 5.47 -18.07
N ALA A 168 0.22 5.21 -19.22
CA ALA A 168 0.09 6.07 -20.41
C ALA A 168 -0.98 5.60 -21.42
N THR A 169 -1.61 4.44 -21.20
CA THR A 169 -2.40 3.72 -22.22
C THR A 169 -3.80 3.38 -21.71
N GLN A 170 -4.83 3.42 -22.55
CA GLN A 170 -6.17 3.02 -22.10
C GLN A 170 -6.22 1.50 -21.83
N PRO A 171 -6.55 1.05 -20.60
CA PRO A 171 -6.60 -0.36 -20.25
C PRO A 171 -7.90 -1.00 -20.74
N LYS A 172 -7.81 -2.25 -21.20
CA LYS A 172 -8.97 -3.00 -21.71
C LYS A 172 -9.97 -3.39 -20.61
N ASP A 173 -9.47 -3.64 -19.40
CA ASP A 173 -10.28 -4.09 -18.25
C ASP A 173 -10.40 -3.02 -17.15
N GLY A 174 -10.09 -1.76 -17.47
CA GLY A 174 -10.20 -0.63 -16.55
C GLY A 174 -9.00 -0.46 -15.61
N TYR A 175 -9.24 0.26 -14.51
CA TYR A 175 -8.22 0.73 -13.58
C TYR A 175 -8.35 0.09 -12.22
N ALA A 176 -7.23 -0.29 -11.64
CA ALA A 176 -7.11 -0.59 -10.22
C ALA A 176 -6.45 0.59 -9.51
N VAL A 177 -7.14 1.17 -8.53
CA VAL A 177 -6.61 2.31 -7.76
C VAL A 177 -6.06 1.81 -6.44
N ILE A 178 -4.82 2.18 -6.14
CA ILE A 178 -4.16 1.83 -4.89
C ILE A 178 -3.72 3.11 -4.20
N ILE A 179 -4.08 3.24 -2.93
CA ILE A 179 -3.86 4.46 -2.14
C ILE A 179 -3.08 4.07 -0.89
N ASP A 180 -1.92 4.69 -0.69
CA ASP A 180 -1.10 4.46 0.50
C ASP A 180 -1.79 5.03 1.75
N GLY A 181 -1.49 4.46 2.93
CA GLY A 181 -2.10 4.88 4.20
C GLY A 181 -1.89 6.37 4.54
N ASP A 182 -0.72 6.92 4.22
CA ASP A 182 -0.43 8.36 4.38
C ASP A 182 -1.30 9.23 3.46
N THR A 183 -1.49 8.79 2.22
CA THR A 183 -2.30 9.50 1.22
C THR A 183 -3.78 9.41 1.58
N LEU A 184 -4.24 8.23 2.01
CA LEU A 184 -5.60 7.99 2.47
C LEU A 184 -5.94 8.87 3.68
N ARG A 185 -4.98 9.14 4.57
CA ARG A 185 -5.17 10.09 5.67
C ARG A 185 -5.57 11.48 5.18
N TYR A 186 -4.77 12.05 4.27
CA TYR A 186 -5.07 13.37 3.70
C TYR A 186 -6.34 13.38 2.86
N ALA A 187 -6.71 12.25 2.25
CA ALA A 187 -7.94 12.10 1.48
C ALA A 187 -9.20 12.06 2.36
N LEU A 188 -9.11 11.47 3.57
CA LEU A 188 -10.24 11.33 4.49
C LEU A 188 -10.43 12.54 5.41
N ASP A 189 -9.33 13.16 5.88
CA ASP A 189 -9.37 14.35 6.73
C ASP A 189 -8.03 15.13 6.65
N GLY A 190 -8.08 16.39 6.20
CA GLY A 190 -6.91 17.27 6.10
C GLY A 190 -6.28 17.64 7.45
N SER A 191 -6.97 17.42 8.58
CA SER A 191 -6.55 17.91 9.90
C SER A 191 -5.76 16.91 10.76
N LEU A 192 -5.81 15.61 10.43
CA LEU A 192 -5.17 14.58 11.24
C LEU A 192 -3.65 14.81 11.21
N LYS A 193 -2.94 14.79 12.34
CA LYS A 193 -1.46 14.82 12.42
C LYS A 193 -0.88 13.39 12.43
N ALA A 194 0.35 13.23 11.96
CA ALA A 194 1.01 11.99 11.52
C ALA A 194 0.63 10.71 12.28
N VAL A 195 0.08 9.74 11.56
CA VAL A 195 -0.10 8.35 11.98
C VAL A 195 0.62 7.45 10.96
N LYS A 196 1.12 6.31 11.43
CA LYS A 196 1.93 5.30 10.71
C LYS A 196 1.46 5.03 9.26
N PRO A 197 2.37 4.71 8.31
CA PRO A 197 2.06 4.52 6.88
C PRO A 197 1.11 3.34 6.53
N SER A 198 0.70 2.54 7.52
CA SER A 198 -0.26 1.45 7.38
C SER A 198 -1.68 1.94 7.68
N VAL A 199 -2.69 1.46 6.95
CA VAL A 199 -4.09 1.83 7.18
C VAL A 199 -4.51 1.44 8.60
N SER A 200 -4.83 2.44 9.42
CA SER A 200 -5.25 2.27 10.82
C SER A 200 -6.72 1.83 10.93
N PRO A 201 -7.12 1.16 12.03
CA PRO A 201 -8.52 0.77 12.28
C PRO A 201 -9.54 1.91 12.11
N ALA A 202 -9.16 3.12 12.53
CA ALA A 202 -9.99 4.32 12.38
C ALA A 202 -10.15 4.72 10.90
N GLN A 203 -9.06 4.68 10.11
CA GLN A 203 -9.12 4.98 8.67
C GLN A 203 -9.98 3.96 7.92
N LYS A 204 -9.95 2.68 8.30
CA LYS A 204 -10.82 1.65 7.72
C LYS A 204 -12.30 1.97 7.94
N ALA A 205 -12.68 2.29 9.19
CA ALA A 205 -14.03 2.70 9.52
C ALA A 205 -14.46 3.98 8.77
N SER A 206 -13.63 5.02 8.77
CA SER A 206 -13.90 6.26 8.04
C SER A 206 -14.09 6.04 6.53
N THR A 207 -13.37 5.09 5.94
CA THR A 207 -13.54 4.72 4.52
C THR A 207 -14.92 4.09 4.28
N VAL A 208 -15.34 3.16 5.15
CA VAL A 208 -16.68 2.54 5.06
C VAL A 208 -17.78 3.59 5.21
N LYS A 209 -17.64 4.50 6.18
CA LYS A 209 -18.57 5.60 6.40
C LYS A 209 -18.69 6.51 5.19
N LEU A 210 -17.56 6.94 4.63
CA LEU A 210 -17.52 7.79 3.43
C LEU A 210 -18.24 7.13 2.25
N VAL A 211 -18.05 5.83 2.04
CA VAL A 211 -18.72 5.10 0.96
C VAL A 211 -20.21 4.95 1.24
N GLY A 212 -20.60 4.62 2.47
CA GLY A 212 -22.00 4.45 2.86
C GLY A 212 -22.79 5.74 2.73
N GLU A 213 -22.33 6.82 3.38
CA GLU A 213 -22.99 8.12 3.36
C GLU A 213 -22.86 8.81 1.99
N GLY A 214 -21.68 8.76 1.36
CA GLY A 214 -21.41 9.47 0.12
C GLY A 214 -22.08 8.88 -1.11
N ARG A 215 -22.38 7.57 -1.11
CA ARG A 215 -23.09 6.90 -2.22
C ARG A 215 -24.51 6.47 -1.87
N ASN A 216 -24.96 6.69 -0.63
CA ASN A 216 -26.20 6.15 -0.08
C ASN A 216 -26.37 4.65 -0.42
N ALA A 217 -25.29 3.89 -0.23
CA ALA A 217 -25.19 2.49 -0.61
C ALA A 217 -25.09 1.61 0.64
N MET A 218 -25.68 0.41 0.56
CA MET A 218 -25.49 -0.59 1.61
C MET A 218 -24.05 -1.08 1.61
N THR A 219 -23.42 -1.06 2.79
CA THR A 219 -22.03 -1.45 2.99
C THR A 219 -21.95 -2.74 3.80
N LEU A 220 -21.08 -3.66 3.37
CA LEU A 220 -20.79 -4.91 4.05
C LEU A 220 -19.29 -4.96 4.36
N ALA A 221 -18.94 -5.17 5.62
CA ALA A 221 -17.55 -5.30 6.07
C ALA A 221 -17.26 -6.72 6.56
N ILE A 222 -16.12 -7.27 6.14
CA ILE A 222 -15.69 -8.64 6.48
C ILE A 222 -14.30 -8.60 7.07
N CYS A 223 -14.11 -9.22 8.23
CA CYS A 223 -12.79 -9.29 8.88
C CYS A 223 -12.62 -10.60 9.65
N ASP A 224 -11.37 -11.00 9.85
CA ASP A 224 -10.98 -12.15 10.68
C ASP A 224 -10.29 -11.75 12.00
N GLY A 225 -9.84 -10.49 12.13
CA GLY A 225 -9.04 -10.00 13.25
C GLY A 225 -9.69 -8.89 14.09
N ALA A 226 -9.19 -8.74 15.32
CA ALA A 226 -9.69 -7.73 16.29
C ALA A 226 -9.46 -6.27 15.86
N ASN A 227 -8.44 -6.02 15.04
CA ASN A 227 -8.07 -4.68 14.57
C ASN A 227 -9.13 -4.05 13.66
N ASP A 228 -10.09 -4.83 13.19
CA ASP A 228 -11.10 -4.36 12.25
C ASP A 228 -12.51 -4.29 12.87
N ALA A 229 -12.61 -4.43 14.20
CA ALA A 229 -13.89 -4.35 14.90
C ALA A 229 -14.62 -3.01 14.65
N THR A 230 -13.88 -1.90 14.57
CA THR A 230 -14.45 -0.58 14.23
C THR A 230 -14.98 -0.52 12.80
N MET A 231 -14.33 -1.22 11.86
CA MET A 231 -14.79 -1.31 10.46
C MET A 231 -16.08 -2.13 10.37
N ILE A 232 -16.19 -3.23 11.11
CA ILE A 232 -17.39 -4.07 11.18
C ILE A 232 -18.57 -3.30 11.75
N GLN A 233 -18.35 -2.54 12.83
CA GLN A 233 -19.41 -1.77 13.51
C GLN A 233 -19.92 -0.57 12.69
N GLU A 234 -19.07 0.03 11.87
CA GLU A 234 -19.45 1.16 11.01
C GLU A 234 -20.23 0.72 9.75
N ALA A 235 -20.09 -0.53 9.33
CA ALA A 235 -20.81 -1.06 8.17
C ALA A 235 -22.28 -1.35 8.49
N HIS A 236 -23.15 -1.28 7.47
CA HIS A 236 -24.55 -1.69 7.63
C HIS A 236 -24.68 -3.18 7.96
N ILE A 237 -23.80 -4.00 7.39
CA ILE A 237 -23.72 -5.44 7.66
C ILE A 237 -22.27 -5.79 8.00
N GLY A 238 -22.05 -6.24 9.23
CA GLY A 238 -20.77 -6.75 9.71
C GLY A 238 -20.72 -8.27 9.66
N VAL A 239 -19.68 -8.82 9.04
CA VAL A 239 -19.44 -10.27 8.97
C VAL A 239 -18.07 -10.60 9.56
N GLY A 240 -18.04 -11.44 10.59
CA GLY A 240 -16.82 -11.97 11.18
C GLY A 240 -16.46 -13.31 10.54
N ILE A 241 -15.20 -13.51 10.19
CA ILE A 241 -14.67 -14.83 9.83
C ILE A 241 -14.05 -15.47 11.07
N ALA A 242 -14.51 -16.66 11.41
CA ALA A 242 -13.97 -17.44 12.52
C ALA A 242 -12.57 -17.97 12.16
N GLY A 243 -11.54 -17.25 12.59
CA GLY A 243 -10.14 -17.64 12.49
C GLY A 243 -9.50 -18.01 13.83
N LEU A 244 -8.22 -18.38 13.80
CA LEU A 244 -7.40 -18.65 14.98
C LEU A 244 -7.00 -17.37 15.74
N GLU A 245 -7.04 -16.21 15.07
CA GLU A 245 -6.41 -14.96 15.55
C GLU A 245 -7.32 -14.04 16.38
N GLY A 246 -8.53 -14.48 16.74
CA GLY A 246 -9.25 -13.87 17.86
C GLY A 246 -10.76 -13.85 17.74
N ALA A 247 -11.43 -14.23 18.83
CA ALA A 247 -12.89 -14.21 18.93
C ALA A 247 -13.51 -12.79 18.98
N GLN A 248 -12.70 -11.73 18.99
CA GLN A 248 -13.18 -10.35 19.15
C GLN A 248 -13.87 -9.80 17.89
N ALA A 249 -13.45 -10.22 16.70
CA ALA A 249 -14.15 -9.87 15.46
C ALA A 249 -15.56 -10.48 15.43
N LEU A 250 -15.71 -11.69 15.99
CA LEU A 250 -16.98 -12.42 16.09
C LEU A 250 -17.98 -11.71 17.00
N THR A 251 -17.52 -11.14 18.11
CA THR A 251 -18.40 -10.45 19.06
C THR A 251 -18.99 -9.14 18.53
N SER A 252 -18.32 -8.51 17.56
CA SER A 252 -18.76 -7.24 16.97
C SER A 252 -19.56 -7.41 15.67
N ALA A 253 -19.63 -8.62 15.12
CA ALA A 253 -20.25 -8.90 13.83
C ALA A 253 -21.74 -9.30 13.96
N ASN A 254 -22.53 -8.96 12.94
CA ASN A 254 -23.93 -9.41 12.85
C ASN A 254 -24.00 -10.89 12.43
N TYR A 255 -23.10 -11.30 11.53
CA TYR A 255 -22.99 -12.67 11.07
C TYR A 255 -21.59 -13.21 11.30
N THR A 256 -21.50 -14.51 11.57
CA THR A 256 -20.23 -15.22 11.71
C THR A 256 -20.16 -16.33 10.67
N LEU A 257 -19.06 -16.37 9.93
CA LEU A 257 -18.76 -17.38 8.93
C LEU A 257 -17.50 -18.15 9.30
N GLY A 258 -17.47 -19.46 9.04
CA GLY A 258 -16.23 -20.23 9.21
C GLY A 258 -15.14 -19.85 8.21
N GLN A 259 -15.52 -19.48 6.98
CA GLN A 259 -14.61 -19.18 5.88
C GLN A 259 -15.27 -18.20 4.91
N PHE A 260 -14.46 -17.40 4.21
CA PHE A 260 -14.95 -16.38 3.27
C PHE A 260 -15.88 -16.95 2.18
N ARG A 261 -15.59 -18.15 1.67
CA ARG A 261 -16.36 -18.77 0.57
C ARG A 261 -17.87 -18.91 0.85
N PHE A 262 -18.25 -18.98 2.13
CA PHE A 262 -19.65 -19.13 2.53
C PHE A 262 -20.46 -17.85 2.38
N LEU A 263 -19.82 -16.70 2.17
CA LEU A 263 -20.50 -15.44 1.91
C LEU A 263 -21.41 -15.52 0.67
N THR A 264 -21.02 -16.31 -0.34
CA THR A 264 -21.84 -16.49 -1.56
C THR A 264 -23.10 -17.33 -1.36
N LYS A 265 -23.29 -17.91 -0.18
CA LYS A 265 -24.44 -18.75 0.17
C LYS A 265 -25.32 -18.14 1.27
N LEU A 266 -24.93 -16.98 1.80
CA LEU A 266 -25.73 -16.21 2.76
C LEU A 266 -26.94 -15.60 2.04
#